data_AF-A0A2I0VD82-F1
#
_entry.id   AF-A0A2I0VD82-F1
#
_cell.length_a   1.000
_cell.length_b   1.000
_cell.length_c   1.000
_cell.angle_alpha   90.00
_cell.angle_beta   90.00
_cell.angle_gamma   90.00
#
_symmetry.space_group_name_H-M   'P 1'
#
loop_
_entity.id
_entity.type
_entity.pdbx_description
1 polymer ?
#
loop_
_entity_poly.entity_id
_entity_poly.type
_entity_poly.pdbx_seq_one_letter_code
_entity_poly.pdbx_strand_id
1 'polypeptide(L)'
;MKLSVKIPKPPSSAMAEAAAAELEEGEPLSPFSMLFRQPQFNYNIIYILGFGKILTIEEIKAGLEVTLLRHPRFCSIQVADNSWRQKLRWVPTKVNLDEHIVLADPGPKSAEAARDPNVGDLYVENYTAGLCSSQLDYSRPPWEVHILPIRTSEAACVAVFHLNHSMGDGTSLMSLLHACTHRTSDPESLPSLPKTRRHPTPVAANFGPFIFLCWIWNFLIYLWNTLIEVILLVSTPIYLKDTKILNMGKEGIEYRPRRIVHRTLCLDDIITIKNTIGCTINDVLVGATSAALSRYLSRKYGGLLPKQLLIRAALVVNILRISGINNCEQDLSYMMKEGSEAKWGNRIGHFLLRLPVLKCEDPLDYARNVAAIT
;
A
#
# COMPACT_ATOMS: atom_id res chain seq x y z
N MET A 1 -41.53 -28.32 -19.01
CA MET A 1 -41.18 -27.82 -17.66
C MET A 1 -40.53 -26.44 -17.84
N LYS A 2 -41.31 -25.36 -17.68
CA LYS A 2 -40.83 -23.97 -17.90
C LYS A 2 -40.08 -23.50 -16.65
N LEU A 3 -38.80 -23.17 -16.79
CA LEU A 3 -37.97 -22.56 -15.75
C LEU A 3 -38.28 -21.06 -15.67
N SER A 4 -38.93 -20.65 -14.59
CA SER A 4 -39.21 -19.24 -14.28
C SER A 4 -38.00 -18.64 -13.57
N VAL A 5 -37.32 -17.69 -14.22
CA VAL A 5 -36.26 -16.88 -13.61
C VAL A 5 -36.89 -15.90 -12.62
N LYS A 6 -36.52 -16.00 -11.33
CA LYS A 6 -36.91 -15.01 -10.32
C LYS A 6 -36.09 -13.75 -10.53
N ILE A 7 -36.76 -12.66 -10.90
CA ILE A 7 -36.21 -11.31 -10.86
C ILE A 7 -36.10 -10.91 -9.37
N PRO A 8 -34.96 -10.38 -8.89
CA PRO A 8 -34.83 -9.91 -7.52
C PRO A 8 -35.84 -8.80 -7.24
N LYS A 9 -36.49 -8.86 -6.08
CA LYS A 9 -37.39 -7.80 -5.61
C LYS A 9 -36.58 -6.51 -5.40
N PRO A 10 -37.09 -5.32 -5.77
CA PRO A 10 -36.45 -4.06 -5.38
C PRO A 10 -36.36 -3.97 -3.85
N PRO A 11 -35.34 -3.27 -3.31
CA PRO A 11 -35.17 -3.12 -1.87
C PRO A 11 -36.43 -2.51 -1.24
N SER A 12 -36.76 -2.93 -0.01
CA SER A 12 -37.91 -2.37 0.72
C SER A 12 -37.69 -0.89 1.03
N SER A 13 -38.78 -0.12 1.17
CA SER A 13 -38.68 1.31 1.50
C SER A 13 -37.88 1.56 2.79
N ALA A 14 -37.96 0.65 3.76
CA ALA A 14 -37.19 0.73 5.00
C ALA A 14 -35.67 0.52 4.79
N MET A 15 -35.26 -0.32 3.84
CA MET A 15 -33.84 -0.46 3.50
C MET A 15 -33.33 0.75 2.71
N ALA A 16 -34.18 1.35 1.87
CA ALA A 16 -33.87 2.58 1.17
C ALA A 16 -33.80 3.79 2.12
N GLU A 17 -34.70 3.88 3.10
CA GLU A 17 -34.69 4.89 4.17
C GLU A 17 -33.50 4.71 5.11
N ALA A 18 -33.14 3.47 5.47
CA ALA A 18 -31.94 3.21 6.27
C ALA A 18 -30.65 3.55 5.51
N ALA A 19 -30.57 3.22 4.21
CA ALA A 19 -29.43 3.60 3.37
C ALA A 19 -29.34 5.13 3.17
N ALA A 20 -30.48 5.81 3.03
CA ALA A 20 -30.54 7.27 2.98
C ALA A 20 -30.13 7.93 4.31
N ALA A 21 -30.54 7.35 5.44
CA ALA A 21 -30.12 7.80 6.77
C ALA A 21 -28.63 7.51 7.06
N GLU A 22 -28.09 6.39 6.58
CA GLU A 22 -26.65 6.09 6.65
C GLU A 22 -25.82 7.04 5.74
N LEU A 23 -26.38 7.47 4.61
CA LEU A 23 -25.79 8.51 3.76
C LEU A 23 -25.79 9.89 4.44
N GLU A 24 -26.81 10.21 5.25
CA GLU A 24 -26.87 11.44 6.05
C GLU A 24 -25.96 11.40 7.29
N GLU A 25 -25.81 10.25 7.96
CA GLU A 25 -24.92 10.09 9.14
C GLU A 25 -23.45 9.83 8.78
N GLY A 26 -23.16 9.34 7.58
CA GLY A 26 -21.82 9.02 7.11
C GLY A 26 -21.33 7.60 7.49
N GLU A 27 -20.40 7.08 6.68
CA GLU A 27 -19.89 5.70 6.78
C GLU A 27 -18.92 5.56 7.97
N PRO A 28 -19.03 4.53 8.83
CA PRO A 28 -18.08 4.32 9.93
C PRO A 28 -16.66 4.04 9.44
N LEU A 29 -15.65 4.53 10.19
CA LEU A 29 -14.26 4.21 9.92
C LEU A 29 -13.97 2.72 10.18
N SER A 30 -13.12 2.11 9.36
CA SER A 30 -12.59 0.77 9.65
C SER A 30 -11.61 0.81 10.84
N PRO A 31 -11.39 -0.32 11.54
CA PRO A 31 -10.45 -0.37 12.67
C PRO A 31 -9.04 0.13 12.33
N PHE A 32 -8.50 -0.22 11.16
CA PHE A 32 -7.21 0.30 10.70
C PHE A 32 -7.25 1.80 10.42
N SER A 33 -8.34 2.30 9.85
CA SER A 33 -8.50 3.74 9.59
C SER A 33 -8.56 4.53 10.90
N MET A 34 -9.21 3.99 11.93
CA MET A 34 -9.22 4.58 13.28
C MET A 34 -7.83 4.55 13.93
N LEU A 35 -7.07 3.48 13.75
CA LEU A 35 -5.71 3.34 14.25
C LEU A 35 -4.77 4.36 13.59
N PHE A 36 -4.80 4.48 12.26
CA PHE A 36 -3.95 5.41 11.51
C PHE A 36 -4.32 6.89 11.67
N ARG A 37 -5.49 7.18 12.26
CA ARG A 37 -5.87 8.54 12.64
C ARG A 37 -5.30 8.95 14.02
N GLN A 38 -4.94 8.00 14.87
CA GLN A 38 -4.48 8.34 16.22
C GLN A 38 -3.27 9.29 16.15
N PRO A 39 -3.21 10.34 16.99
CA PRO A 39 -2.12 11.33 16.92
C PRO A 39 -0.71 10.74 17.03
N GLN A 40 -0.58 9.59 17.71
CA GLN A 40 0.68 8.86 17.88
C GLN A 40 1.09 8.09 16.61
N PHE A 41 0.16 7.82 15.70
CA PHE A 41 0.36 7.10 14.45
C PHE A 41 0.30 8.07 13.27
N ASN A 42 1.37 8.83 13.05
CA ASN A 42 1.52 9.69 11.85
C ASN A 42 1.87 8.85 10.62
N TYR A 43 0.93 8.01 10.17
CA TYR A 43 1.09 7.14 9.01
C TYR A 43 0.66 7.86 7.74
N ASN A 44 1.64 8.42 7.05
CA ASN A 44 1.45 9.13 5.79
C ASN A 44 1.83 8.24 4.60
N ILE A 45 1.06 8.35 3.53
CA ILE A 45 1.35 7.79 2.21
C ILE A 45 1.88 8.96 1.36
N ILE A 46 3.11 8.81 0.89
CA ILE A 46 3.73 9.75 -0.05
C ILE A 46 3.75 9.10 -1.42
N TYR A 47 3.08 9.72 -2.38
CA TYR A 47 3.04 9.25 -3.76
C TYR A 47 3.63 10.32 -4.69
N ILE A 48 4.66 9.96 -5.46
CA ILE A 48 5.46 10.88 -6.27
C ILE A 48 5.17 10.60 -7.74
N LEU A 49 4.72 11.62 -8.47
CA LEU A 49 4.48 11.57 -9.91
C LEU A 49 5.39 12.55 -10.65
N GLY A 50 6.14 12.03 -11.62
CA GLY A 50 6.94 12.84 -12.54
C GLY A 50 6.17 13.18 -13.82
N PHE A 51 6.24 14.44 -14.25
CA PHE A 51 5.60 14.94 -15.46
C PHE A 51 6.63 15.41 -16.48
N GLY A 52 6.37 15.16 -17.76
CA GLY A 52 7.23 15.61 -18.87
C GLY A 52 7.16 17.11 -19.16
N LYS A 53 6.24 17.84 -18.52
CA LYS A 53 6.11 19.30 -18.59
C LYS A 53 5.91 19.89 -17.19
N ILE A 54 6.20 21.18 -17.05
CA ILE A 54 5.80 21.95 -15.87
C ILE A 54 4.28 22.14 -15.91
N LEU A 55 3.62 21.77 -14.83
CA LEU A 55 2.17 21.88 -14.69
C LEU A 55 1.79 23.24 -14.09
N THR A 56 0.71 23.84 -14.58
CA THR A 56 0.11 25.01 -13.92
C THR A 56 -0.91 24.57 -12.86
N ILE A 57 -1.21 25.46 -11.92
CA ILE A 57 -2.19 25.19 -10.85
C ILE A 57 -3.57 24.89 -11.46
N GLU A 58 -3.95 25.61 -12.51
CA GLU A 58 -5.23 25.47 -13.20
C GLU A 58 -5.36 24.10 -13.87
N GLU A 59 -4.30 23.62 -14.53
CA GLU A 59 -4.27 22.29 -15.15
C GLU A 59 -4.47 21.18 -14.11
N ILE A 60 -3.84 21.33 -12.94
CA ILE A 60 -3.94 20.35 -11.86
C ILE A 60 -5.33 20.39 -11.23
N LYS A 61 -5.87 21.58 -10.95
CA LYS A 61 -7.24 21.72 -10.42
C LYS A 61 -8.25 21.05 -11.34
N ALA A 62 -8.22 21.38 -12.63
CA ALA A 62 -9.09 20.78 -13.63
C ALA A 62 -8.94 19.24 -13.67
N GLY A 63 -7.70 18.73 -13.59
CA GLY A 63 -7.42 17.31 -13.52
C GLY A 63 -8.02 16.64 -12.29
N LEU A 64 -7.84 17.22 -11.10
CA LEU A 64 -8.35 16.67 -9.83
C LEU A 64 -9.88 16.66 -9.76
N GLU A 65 -10.54 17.68 -10.30
CA GLU A 65 -12.01 17.76 -10.35
C GLU A 65 -12.64 16.60 -11.13
N VAL A 66 -12.03 16.23 -12.26
CA VAL A 66 -12.54 15.15 -13.11
C VAL A 66 -12.03 13.76 -12.73
N THR A 67 -11.09 13.67 -11.78
CA THR A 67 -10.48 12.41 -11.33
C THR A 67 -10.71 12.17 -9.84
N LEU A 68 -9.80 12.67 -9.00
CA LEU A 68 -9.73 12.43 -7.55
C LEU A 68 -11.03 12.77 -6.82
N LEU A 69 -11.64 13.91 -7.15
CA LEU A 69 -12.84 14.41 -6.48
C LEU A 69 -14.11 13.63 -6.83
N ARG A 70 -14.06 12.73 -7.81
CA ARG A 70 -15.16 11.77 -8.05
C ARG A 70 -15.23 10.69 -6.99
N HIS A 71 -14.15 10.46 -6.26
CA HIS A 71 -14.08 9.44 -5.23
C HIS A 71 -14.63 9.98 -3.88
N PRO A 72 -15.70 9.41 -3.30
CA PRO A 72 -16.34 9.94 -2.08
C PRO A 72 -15.38 10.10 -0.89
N ARG A 73 -14.42 9.17 -0.73
CA ARG A 73 -13.41 9.22 0.33
C ARG A 73 -12.51 10.47 0.27
N PHE A 74 -12.25 11.01 -0.92
CA PHE A 74 -11.44 12.23 -1.10
C PHE A 74 -12.25 13.50 -0.87
N CYS A 75 -13.57 13.38 -0.84
CA CYS A 75 -14.51 14.45 -0.54
C CYS A 75 -15.17 14.25 0.83
N SER A 76 -14.50 13.55 1.75
CA SER A 76 -15.02 13.28 3.10
C SER A 76 -14.02 13.66 4.18
N ILE A 77 -14.54 14.19 5.28
CA ILE A 77 -13.80 14.43 6.52
C ILE A 77 -14.13 13.35 7.55
N GLN A 78 -13.23 13.15 8.50
CA GLN A 78 -13.44 12.18 9.56
C GLN A 78 -13.98 12.90 10.80
N VAL A 79 -15.24 12.68 11.15
CA VAL A 79 -15.90 13.36 12.29
C VAL A 79 -16.18 12.35 13.40
N ALA A 80 -16.02 12.76 14.65
CA ALA A 80 -16.47 11.97 15.79
C ALA A 80 -17.98 12.16 15.97
N ASP A 81 -18.72 11.06 16.01
CA ASP A 81 -20.14 11.06 16.34
C ASP A 81 -20.35 11.52 17.80
N ASN A 82 -21.46 12.20 18.07
CA ASN A 82 -21.88 12.67 19.40
C ASN A 82 -22.26 11.52 20.36
N SER A 83 -22.21 10.27 19.91
CA SER A 83 -22.38 9.09 20.74
C SER A 83 -21.34 9.00 21.90
N TRP A 84 -21.71 8.34 23.00
CA TRP A 84 -20.81 8.08 24.13
C TRP A 84 -19.54 7.29 23.76
N ARG A 85 -19.55 6.56 22.63
CA ARG A 85 -18.39 5.83 22.10
C ARG A 85 -17.51 6.67 21.16
N GLN A 86 -17.91 7.90 20.84
CA GLN A 86 -17.22 8.79 19.88
C GLN A 86 -16.79 8.06 18.60
N LYS A 87 -17.70 7.26 18.02
CA LYS A 87 -17.40 6.52 16.80
C LYS A 87 -17.05 7.49 15.68
N LEU A 88 -15.93 7.24 15.01
CA LEU A 88 -15.50 8.07 13.89
C LEU A 88 -16.25 7.66 12.61
N ARG A 89 -16.73 8.66 11.86
CA ARG A 89 -17.43 8.48 10.59
C ARG A 89 -16.84 9.36 9.50
N TRP A 90 -16.98 8.92 8.26
CA TRP A 90 -16.68 9.68 7.07
C TRP A 90 -17.91 10.48 6.67
N VAL A 91 -17.80 11.80 6.76
CA VAL A 91 -18.88 12.73 6.43
C VAL A 91 -18.50 13.49 5.16
N PRO A 92 -19.33 13.46 4.11
CA PRO A 92 -19.08 14.23 2.90
C PRO A 92 -18.92 15.73 3.19
N THR A 93 -17.99 16.36 2.48
CA THR A 93 -17.75 17.80 2.55
C THR A 93 -17.46 18.37 1.17
N LYS A 94 -17.63 19.69 1.03
CA LYS A 94 -17.20 20.41 -0.18
C LYS A 94 -15.71 20.69 -0.08
N VAL A 95 -14.94 20.16 -1.03
CA VAL A 95 -13.49 20.35 -1.10
C VAL A 95 -13.14 21.72 -1.68
N ASN A 96 -12.27 22.46 -1.00
CA ASN A 96 -11.66 23.69 -1.51
C ASN A 96 -10.25 23.40 -2.04
N LEU A 97 -10.08 23.25 -3.35
CA LEU A 97 -8.80 22.86 -3.95
C LEU A 97 -7.64 23.83 -3.66
N ASP A 98 -7.92 25.11 -3.43
CA ASP A 98 -6.90 26.11 -3.07
C ASP A 98 -6.20 25.80 -1.74
N GLU A 99 -6.89 25.11 -0.84
CA GLU A 99 -6.34 24.72 0.47
C GLU A 99 -5.58 23.38 0.42
N HIS A 100 -5.79 22.58 -0.64
CA HIS A 100 -5.19 21.26 -0.82
C HIS A 100 -3.97 21.27 -1.76
N ILE A 101 -3.82 22.28 -2.62
CA ILE A 101 -2.73 22.37 -3.58
C ILE A 101 -1.67 23.34 -3.06
N VAL A 102 -0.45 22.84 -2.90
CA VAL A 102 0.71 23.62 -2.45
C VAL A 102 1.70 23.73 -3.59
N LEU A 103 1.92 24.94 -4.11
CA LEU A 103 3.00 25.20 -5.07
C LEU A 103 4.29 25.48 -4.29
N ALA A 104 5.30 24.61 -4.42
CA ALA A 104 6.59 24.85 -3.81
C ALA A 104 7.41 25.86 -4.62
N ASP A 105 8.10 26.75 -3.92
CA ASP A 105 9.10 27.63 -4.52
C ASP A 105 10.51 27.02 -4.35
N PRO A 106 11.11 26.46 -5.41
CA PRO A 106 12.48 25.95 -5.37
C PRO A 106 13.54 27.07 -5.33
N GLY A 107 13.17 28.34 -5.56
CA GLY A 107 14.07 29.49 -5.60
C GLY A 107 15.27 29.26 -6.54
N PRO A 108 16.52 29.51 -6.09
CA PRO A 108 17.71 29.40 -6.94
C PRO A 108 17.98 27.95 -7.40
N LYS A 109 17.48 26.95 -6.67
CA LYS A 109 17.70 25.53 -6.99
C LYS A 109 17.05 25.13 -8.30
N SER A 110 16.02 25.83 -8.77
CA SER A 110 15.43 25.56 -10.08
C SER A 110 16.42 25.81 -11.22
N ALA A 111 17.15 26.93 -11.17
CA ALA A 111 18.18 27.25 -12.15
C ALA A 111 19.40 26.31 -12.06
N GLU A 112 19.72 25.83 -10.86
CA GLU A 112 20.77 24.82 -10.66
C GLU A 112 20.35 23.44 -11.19
N ALA A 113 19.11 23.02 -10.91
CA ALA A 113 18.56 21.75 -11.39
C ALA A 113 18.41 21.70 -12.91
N ALA A 114 18.25 22.86 -13.56
CA ALA A 114 18.30 22.96 -15.02
C ALA A 114 19.69 22.63 -15.60
N ARG A 115 20.77 22.82 -14.83
CA ARG A 115 22.16 22.48 -15.21
C ARG A 115 22.57 21.09 -14.75
N ASP A 116 22.18 20.71 -13.54
CA ASP A 116 22.47 19.40 -12.94
C ASP A 116 21.20 18.77 -12.36
N PRO A 117 20.62 17.77 -13.03
CA PRO A 117 19.39 17.11 -12.59
C PRO A 117 19.48 16.48 -11.18
N ASN A 118 20.69 16.13 -10.71
CA ASN A 118 20.86 15.54 -9.37
C ASN A 118 20.48 16.53 -8.25
N VAL A 119 20.59 17.84 -8.51
CA VAL A 119 20.13 18.88 -7.57
C VAL A 119 18.61 18.82 -7.42
N GLY A 120 17.90 18.58 -8.52
CA GLY A 120 16.46 18.37 -8.53
C GLY A 120 16.06 17.10 -7.77
N ASP A 121 16.74 15.98 -8.04
CA ASP A 121 16.50 14.71 -7.35
C ASP A 121 16.66 14.88 -5.83
N LEU A 122 17.78 15.49 -5.40
CA LEU A 122 18.04 15.75 -3.99
C LEU A 122 17.03 16.72 -3.36
N TYR A 123 16.52 17.69 -4.12
CA TYR A 123 15.46 18.58 -3.65
C TYR A 123 14.17 17.80 -3.36
N VAL A 124 13.74 16.94 -4.28
CA VAL A 124 12.54 16.11 -4.12
C VAL A 124 12.70 15.14 -2.95
N GLU A 125 13.85 14.48 -2.80
CA GLU A 125 14.14 13.60 -1.66
C GLU A 125 14.05 14.34 -0.31
N ASN A 126 14.60 15.55 -0.21
CA ASN A 126 14.54 16.35 1.00
C ASN A 126 13.14 16.90 1.28
N TYR A 127 12.41 17.31 0.23
CA TYR A 127 11.04 17.82 0.36
C TYR A 127 10.10 16.72 0.86
N THR A 128 10.15 15.54 0.24
CA THR A 128 9.35 14.37 0.63
C THR A 128 9.71 13.88 2.03
N ALA A 129 10.98 13.95 2.44
CA ALA A 129 11.40 13.65 3.80
C ALA A 129 10.75 14.55 4.86
N GLY A 130 10.56 15.83 4.54
CA GLY A 130 9.82 16.77 5.40
C GLY A 130 8.34 16.40 5.54
N LEU A 131 7.71 15.98 4.45
CA LEU A 131 6.31 15.55 4.44
C LEU A 131 6.06 14.26 5.22
N CYS A 132 7.03 13.34 5.25
CA CYS A 132 6.94 12.13 6.08
C CYS A 132 6.80 12.43 7.59
N SER A 133 7.18 13.63 8.03
CA SER A 133 7.11 14.05 9.43
C SER A 133 6.01 15.08 9.69
N SER A 134 5.40 15.67 8.65
CA SER A 134 4.30 16.61 8.83
C SER A 134 2.99 15.87 9.17
N GLN A 135 2.06 16.59 9.80
CA GLN A 135 0.71 16.10 10.06
C GLN A 135 -0.25 16.82 9.12
N LEU A 136 -1.24 16.07 8.63
CA LEU A 136 -2.33 16.62 7.84
C LEU A 136 -3.38 17.25 8.76
N ASP A 137 -4.00 18.33 8.31
CA ASP A 137 -5.15 18.91 8.99
C ASP A 137 -6.41 18.06 8.74
N TYR A 138 -7.00 17.56 9.82
CA TYR A 138 -8.22 16.74 9.78
C TYR A 138 -9.51 17.56 9.76
N SER A 139 -9.44 18.90 9.79
CA SER A 139 -10.58 19.78 9.54
C SER A 139 -11.07 19.70 8.08
N ARG A 140 -10.19 19.24 7.19
CA ARG A 140 -10.41 19.00 5.76
C ARG A 140 -10.09 17.54 5.40
N PRO A 141 -10.46 17.06 4.21
CA PRO A 141 -10.11 15.71 3.78
C PRO A 141 -8.60 15.48 3.91
N PRO A 142 -8.14 14.34 4.47
CA PRO A 142 -6.75 14.19 4.90
C PRO A 142 -5.82 13.83 3.73
N TRP A 143 -5.69 14.75 2.77
CA TRP A 143 -4.78 14.66 1.64
C TRP A 143 -4.37 16.06 1.14
N GLU A 144 -3.17 16.19 0.58
CA GLU A 144 -2.62 17.40 -0.02
C GLU A 144 -1.83 17.03 -1.28
N VAL A 145 -1.69 17.97 -2.22
CA VAL A 145 -0.89 17.81 -3.43
C VAL A 145 0.13 18.93 -3.50
N HIS A 146 1.41 18.58 -3.47
CA HIS A 146 2.52 19.49 -3.55
C HIS A 146 3.11 19.47 -4.95
N ILE A 147 3.19 20.62 -5.60
CA ILE A 147 3.72 20.76 -6.95
C ILE A 147 5.10 21.36 -6.86
N LEU A 148 6.09 20.62 -7.36
CA LEU A 148 7.49 20.99 -7.35
C LEU A 148 7.89 21.31 -8.80
N PRO A 149 7.89 22.60 -9.20
CA PRO A 149 8.31 23.03 -10.54
C PRO A 149 9.84 23.01 -10.65
N ILE A 150 10.42 21.83 -10.49
CA ILE A 150 11.86 21.57 -10.53
C ILE A 150 12.13 20.37 -11.44
N ARG A 151 13.14 20.52 -12.30
CA ARG A 151 13.59 19.46 -13.20
C ARG A 151 14.40 18.43 -12.41
N THR A 152 14.05 17.16 -12.56
CA THR A 152 14.76 16.00 -12.01
C THR A 152 15.44 15.22 -13.12
N SER A 153 16.12 14.13 -12.80
CA SER A 153 16.71 13.23 -13.80
C SER A 153 15.64 12.55 -14.68
N GLU A 154 14.43 12.35 -14.14
CA GLU A 154 13.35 11.59 -14.79
C GLU A 154 12.15 12.46 -15.22
N ALA A 155 12.02 13.70 -14.73
CA ALA A 155 10.85 14.55 -14.96
C ALA A 155 11.19 16.04 -15.10
N ALA A 156 10.32 16.79 -15.79
CA ALA A 156 10.40 18.25 -15.88
C ALA A 156 9.74 18.94 -14.67
N CYS A 157 8.79 18.27 -14.03
CA CYS A 157 8.07 18.72 -12.85
C CYS A 157 7.60 17.51 -12.05
N VAL A 158 7.47 17.68 -10.73
CA VAL A 158 7.07 16.58 -9.83
C VAL A 158 5.84 17.01 -9.04
N ALA A 159 4.82 16.15 -8.98
CA ALA A 159 3.73 16.27 -8.02
C ALA A 159 3.92 15.24 -6.90
N VAL A 160 3.81 15.68 -5.65
CA VAL A 160 3.88 14.83 -4.47
C VAL A 160 2.53 14.85 -3.78
N PHE A 161 1.83 13.73 -3.82
CA PHE A 161 0.60 13.53 -3.06
C PHE A 161 0.97 13.09 -1.65
N HIS A 162 0.45 13.81 -0.68
CA HIS A 162 0.59 13.55 0.73
C HIS A 162 -0.77 13.14 1.28
N LEU A 163 -0.96 11.86 1.58
CA LEU A 163 -2.24 11.33 2.05
C LEU A 163 -2.09 10.69 3.43
N ASN A 164 -3.12 10.71 4.25
CA ASN A 164 -3.14 9.88 5.46
C ASN A 164 -3.51 8.43 5.11
N HIS A 165 -2.85 7.46 5.73
CA HIS A 165 -3.06 6.03 5.45
C HIS A 165 -4.47 5.55 5.83
N SER A 166 -5.22 6.30 6.65
CA SER A 166 -6.63 5.98 6.92
C SER A 166 -7.53 6.04 5.67
N MET A 167 -7.10 6.67 4.58
CA MET A 167 -7.87 6.78 3.34
C MET A 167 -7.97 5.47 2.55
N GLY A 168 -6.92 4.66 2.57
CA GLY A 168 -6.83 3.43 1.79
C GLY A 168 -5.45 2.81 1.86
N ASP A 169 -5.36 1.56 1.41
CA ASP A 169 -4.09 0.85 1.26
C ASP A 169 -3.54 0.97 -0.17
N GLY A 170 -2.37 0.36 -0.40
CA GLY A 170 -1.71 0.39 -1.71
C GLY A 170 -2.59 -0.16 -2.84
N THR A 171 -3.41 -1.18 -2.58
CA THR A 171 -4.28 -1.76 -3.63
C THR A 171 -5.41 -0.79 -3.98
N SER A 172 -6.05 -0.19 -2.97
CA SER A 172 -7.10 0.80 -3.15
C SER A 172 -6.58 2.03 -3.92
N LEU A 173 -5.41 2.54 -3.54
CA LEU A 173 -4.83 3.70 -4.21
C LEU A 173 -4.37 3.40 -5.64
N MET A 174 -3.86 2.19 -5.92
CA MET A 174 -3.51 1.80 -7.29
C MET A 174 -4.75 1.62 -8.17
N SER A 175 -5.86 1.07 -7.65
CA SER A 175 -7.10 0.98 -8.43
C SER A 175 -7.70 2.36 -8.73
N LEU A 176 -7.55 3.31 -7.80
CA LEU A 176 -7.91 4.71 -8.05
C LEU A 176 -7.02 5.36 -9.11
N LEU A 177 -5.69 5.20 -9.01
CA LEU A 177 -4.76 5.71 -10.02
C LEU A 177 -5.09 5.16 -11.41
N HIS A 178 -5.38 3.87 -11.51
CA HIS A 178 -5.81 3.23 -12.74
C HIS A 178 -7.10 3.83 -13.29
N ALA A 179 -8.11 4.07 -12.44
CA ALA A 179 -9.37 4.71 -12.81
C ALA A 179 -9.21 6.20 -13.20
N CYS A 180 -8.15 6.86 -12.72
CA CYS A 180 -7.84 8.26 -13.01
C CYS A 180 -6.92 8.44 -14.23
N THR A 181 -6.51 7.35 -14.88
CA THR A 181 -5.63 7.37 -16.05
C THR A 181 -6.29 6.72 -17.25
N HIS A 182 -5.84 7.12 -18.43
CA HIS A 182 -6.36 6.63 -19.72
C HIS A 182 -5.21 6.13 -20.59
N ARG A 183 -5.52 5.29 -21.58
CA ARG A 183 -4.52 4.86 -22.55
C ARG A 183 -4.05 6.03 -23.39
N THR A 184 -2.75 6.09 -23.63
CA THR A 184 -2.14 7.05 -24.58
C THR A 184 -2.62 6.83 -26.01
N SER A 185 -3.02 5.59 -26.36
CA SER A 185 -3.54 5.24 -27.68
C SER A 185 -5.04 5.53 -27.86
N ASP A 186 -5.80 5.56 -26.76
CA ASP A 186 -7.27 5.73 -26.77
C ASP A 186 -7.71 6.45 -25.48
N PRO A 187 -7.88 7.79 -25.54
CA PRO A 187 -8.18 8.64 -24.38
C PRO A 187 -9.49 8.33 -23.65
N GLU A 188 -10.43 7.63 -24.27
CA GLU A 188 -11.70 7.27 -23.62
C GLU A 188 -11.62 5.92 -22.89
N SER A 189 -10.51 5.20 -23.04
CA SER A 189 -10.35 3.85 -22.49
C SER A 189 -9.40 3.81 -21.29
N LEU A 190 -9.77 3.02 -20.29
CA LEU A 190 -8.90 2.72 -19.15
C LEU A 190 -7.73 1.82 -19.56
N PRO A 191 -6.57 1.89 -18.88
CA PRO A 191 -5.40 1.05 -19.17
C PRO A 191 -5.74 -0.44 -19.12
N SER A 192 -5.21 -1.22 -20.05
CA SER A 192 -5.42 -2.67 -20.07
C SER A 192 -4.41 -3.39 -19.16
N LEU A 193 -4.89 -4.24 -18.26
CA LEU A 193 -4.05 -5.12 -17.45
C LEU A 193 -4.08 -6.56 -17.98
N PRO A 194 -2.97 -7.31 -17.89
CA PRO A 194 -2.92 -8.69 -18.33
C PRO A 194 -3.91 -9.54 -17.53
N LYS A 195 -4.70 -10.35 -18.24
CA LYS A 195 -5.64 -11.29 -17.62
C LYS A 195 -4.85 -12.42 -16.95
N THR A 196 -4.96 -12.55 -15.63
CA THR A 196 -4.35 -13.69 -14.92
C THR A 196 -5.02 -14.99 -15.37
N ARG A 197 -4.21 -16.04 -15.60
CA ARG A 197 -4.71 -17.37 -15.98
C ARG A 197 -5.54 -17.95 -14.82
N ARG A 198 -6.73 -18.46 -15.15
CA ARG A 198 -7.57 -19.21 -14.21
C ARG A 198 -6.80 -20.44 -13.73
N HIS A 199 -6.58 -20.55 -12.43
CA HIS A 199 -6.39 -21.87 -11.84
C HIS A 199 -7.77 -22.54 -11.79
N PRO A 200 -7.91 -23.78 -12.31
CA PRO A 200 -9.17 -24.49 -12.23
C PRO A 200 -9.56 -24.59 -10.75
N THR A 201 -10.76 -24.11 -10.42
CA THR A 201 -11.36 -24.39 -9.11
C THR A 201 -11.39 -25.90 -8.95
N PRO A 202 -10.83 -26.46 -7.86
CA PRO A 202 -10.93 -27.89 -7.64
C PRO A 202 -12.41 -28.25 -7.67
N VAL A 203 -12.78 -29.14 -8.60
CA VAL A 203 -14.13 -29.70 -8.70
C VAL A 203 -14.47 -30.22 -7.31
N ALA A 204 -15.67 -29.88 -6.81
CA ALA A 204 -16.12 -30.33 -5.50
C ALA A 204 -15.97 -31.86 -5.45
N ALA A 205 -14.92 -32.34 -4.78
CA ALA A 205 -14.73 -33.75 -4.54
C ALA A 205 -15.91 -34.21 -3.69
N ASN A 206 -16.46 -35.39 -3.97
CA ASN A 206 -17.46 -36.00 -3.11
C ASN A 206 -16.92 -35.97 -1.67
N PHE A 207 -17.55 -35.18 -0.80
CA PHE A 207 -17.14 -35.00 0.60
C PHE A 207 -17.41 -36.30 1.38
N GLY A 208 -16.52 -37.28 1.22
CA GLY A 208 -16.50 -38.50 2.01
C GLY A 208 -15.94 -38.24 3.42
N PRO A 209 -16.18 -39.16 4.38
CA PRO A 209 -15.74 -39.00 5.76
C PRO A 209 -14.22 -38.82 5.89
N PHE A 210 -13.43 -39.48 5.03
CA PHE A 210 -11.97 -39.32 4.99
C PHE A 210 -11.54 -37.91 4.57
N ILE A 211 -12.17 -37.33 3.53
CA ILE A 211 -11.87 -35.96 3.07
C ILE A 211 -12.26 -34.95 4.15
N PHE A 212 -13.38 -35.18 4.84
CA PHE A 212 -13.81 -34.35 5.96
C PHE A 212 -12.82 -34.40 7.14
N LEU A 213 -12.31 -35.59 7.49
CA LEU A 213 -11.25 -35.76 8.50
C LEU A 213 -9.96 -35.04 8.10
N CYS A 214 -9.51 -35.18 6.85
CA CYS A 214 -8.36 -34.44 6.33
C CYS A 214 -8.59 -32.92 6.36
N TRP A 215 -9.81 -32.46 6.08
CA TRP A 215 -10.17 -31.05 6.16
C TRP A 215 -10.12 -30.53 7.59
N ILE A 216 -10.68 -31.27 8.57
CA ILE A 216 -10.57 -30.95 9.99
C ILE A 216 -9.10 -30.91 10.42
N TRP A 217 -8.31 -31.91 10.04
CA TRP A 217 -6.90 -31.97 10.41
C TRP A 217 -6.10 -30.78 9.85
N ASN A 218 -6.32 -30.44 8.58
CA ASN A 218 -5.74 -29.23 7.98
C ASN A 218 -6.19 -27.98 8.73
N PHE A 219 -7.48 -27.85 9.04
CA PHE A 219 -8.00 -26.73 9.83
C PHE A 219 -7.33 -26.62 11.20
N LEU A 220 -7.14 -27.74 11.90
CA LEU A 220 -6.44 -27.79 13.18
C LEU A 220 -4.97 -27.40 13.06
N ILE A 221 -4.27 -27.85 12.01
CA ILE A 221 -2.90 -27.43 11.72
C ILE A 221 -2.84 -25.91 11.46
N TYR A 222 -3.74 -25.38 10.63
CA TYR A 222 -3.81 -23.93 10.36
C TYR A 222 -4.10 -23.14 11.63
N LEU A 223 -5.05 -23.60 12.45
CA LEU A 223 -5.38 -22.96 13.71
C LEU A 223 -4.17 -22.97 14.67
N TRP A 224 -3.49 -24.11 14.78
CA TRP A 224 -2.28 -24.24 15.60
C TRP A 224 -1.16 -23.33 15.12
N ASN A 225 -0.83 -23.35 13.83
CA ASN A 225 0.20 -22.47 13.28
C ASN A 225 -0.15 -20.99 13.46
N THR A 226 -1.42 -20.62 13.27
CA THR A 226 -1.89 -19.24 13.51
C THR A 226 -1.71 -18.85 14.98
N LEU A 227 -2.05 -19.74 15.91
CA LEU A 227 -1.84 -19.50 17.34
C LEU A 227 -0.36 -19.31 17.66
N ILE A 228 0.51 -20.16 17.12
CA ILE A 228 1.97 -20.03 17.29
C ILE A 228 2.47 -18.70 16.72
N GLU A 229 2.05 -18.32 15.51
CA GLU A 229 2.44 -17.05 14.89
C GLU A 229 1.97 -15.84 15.70
N VAL A 230 0.74 -15.87 16.22
CA VAL A 230 0.23 -14.80 17.10
C VAL A 230 1.05 -14.72 18.39
N ILE A 231 1.37 -15.86 19.01
CA ILE A 231 2.22 -15.91 20.20
C ILE A 231 3.62 -15.37 19.89
N LEU A 232 4.22 -15.75 18.76
CA LEU A 232 5.52 -15.25 18.32
C LEU A 232 5.50 -13.75 18.05
N LEU A 233 4.47 -13.25 17.35
CA LEU A 233 4.28 -11.84 17.06
C LEU A 233 4.16 -11.00 18.35
N VAL A 234 3.35 -11.44 19.30
CA VAL A 234 3.13 -10.74 20.58
C VAL A 234 4.36 -10.84 21.50
N SER A 235 5.06 -11.98 21.50
CA SER A 235 6.27 -12.18 22.33
C SER A 235 7.51 -11.50 21.77
N THR A 236 7.52 -11.13 20.48
CA THR A 236 8.61 -10.41 19.82
C THR A 236 9.00 -9.08 20.48
N PRO A 237 8.08 -8.13 20.72
CA PRO A 237 8.41 -6.88 21.37
C PRO A 237 8.82 -7.07 22.85
N ILE A 238 8.36 -8.14 23.50
CA ILE A 238 8.54 -8.36 24.94
C ILE A 238 9.85 -9.12 25.24
N TYR A 239 10.01 -10.30 24.65
CA TYR A 239 11.01 -11.30 25.05
C TYR A 239 11.91 -11.75 23.91
N LEU A 240 11.35 -12.11 22.75
CA LEU A 240 12.10 -12.61 21.61
C LEU A 240 12.74 -11.43 20.87
N LYS A 241 13.67 -10.69 21.46
CA LYS A 241 14.28 -9.52 20.80
C LYS A 241 15.24 -9.95 19.69
N ASP A 242 15.29 -9.16 18.61
CA ASP A 242 16.28 -9.35 17.55
C ASP A 242 17.71 -9.14 18.06
N THR A 243 18.68 -9.71 17.35
CA THR A 243 20.09 -9.49 17.67
C THR A 243 20.42 -8.01 17.57
N LYS A 244 20.99 -7.44 18.63
CA LYS A 244 21.40 -6.04 18.65
C LYS A 244 22.55 -5.82 17.65
N ILE A 245 22.23 -5.26 16.48
CA ILE A 245 23.21 -4.87 15.46
C ILE A 245 23.68 -3.43 15.63
N LEU A 246 24.84 -3.11 15.06
CA LEU A 246 25.39 -1.75 15.01
C LEU A 246 24.37 -0.83 14.34
N ASN A 247 24.03 0.30 14.99
CA ASN A 247 23.03 1.28 14.55
C ASN A 247 21.57 0.78 14.54
N MET A 248 21.22 -0.24 15.33
CA MET A 248 19.80 -0.46 15.69
C MET A 248 19.20 0.85 16.21
N GLY A 249 18.00 1.16 15.70
CA GLY A 249 17.26 2.34 16.12
C GLY A 249 17.11 2.35 17.65
N LYS A 250 17.40 3.50 18.26
CA LYS A 250 17.11 3.73 19.67
C LYS A 250 15.65 4.18 19.79
N GLU A 251 15.08 4.06 20.98
CA GLU A 251 13.77 4.64 21.29
C GLU A 251 13.73 6.11 20.85
N GLY A 252 12.63 6.51 20.23
CA GLY A 252 12.44 7.83 19.65
C GLY A 252 12.96 7.98 18.22
N ILE A 253 13.52 6.94 17.59
CA ILE A 253 13.88 6.97 16.16
C ILE A 253 12.64 7.11 15.27
N GLU A 254 11.48 6.63 15.74
CA GLU A 254 10.19 6.69 15.06
C GLU A 254 9.72 8.12 14.78
N TYR A 255 10.17 9.09 15.59
CA TYR A 255 9.86 10.53 15.44
C TYR A 255 10.90 11.28 14.61
N ARG A 256 12.00 10.63 14.20
CA ARG A 256 13.01 11.30 13.37
C ARG A 256 12.54 11.44 11.93
N PRO A 257 12.98 12.50 11.22
CA PRO A 257 12.74 12.63 9.80
C PRO A 257 13.18 11.38 9.04
N ARG A 258 12.29 10.88 8.18
CA ARG A 258 12.56 9.73 7.32
C ARG A 258 12.98 10.26 5.96
N ARG A 259 14.10 9.78 5.42
CA ARG A 259 14.50 10.08 4.05
C ARG A 259 14.00 8.98 3.13
N ILE A 260 13.30 9.37 2.07
CA ILE A 260 12.93 8.48 0.98
C ILE A 260 13.99 8.60 -0.10
N VAL A 261 14.55 7.45 -0.52
CA VAL A 261 15.48 7.34 -1.65
C VAL A 261 14.92 6.26 -2.55
N HIS A 262 14.88 6.50 -3.85
CA HIS A 262 14.46 5.51 -4.83
C HIS A 262 15.61 5.12 -5.77
N ARG A 263 15.51 3.90 -6.29
CA ARG A 263 16.42 3.35 -7.30
C ARG A 263 15.60 2.51 -8.27
N THR A 264 15.94 2.62 -9.55
CA THR A 264 15.30 1.86 -10.62
C THR A 264 16.09 0.57 -10.85
N LEU A 265 15.39 -0.56 -10.91
CA LEU A 265 15.96 -1.87 -11.19
C LEU A 265 15.33 -2.42 -12.47
N CYS A 266 16.12 -3.15 -13.26
CA CYS A 266 15.62 -3.79 -14.47
C CYS A 266 14.67 -4.94 -14.12
N LEU A 267 13.42 -4.86 -14.58
CA LEU A 267 12.43 -5.90 -14.34
C LEU A 267 12.77 -7.20 -15.07
N ASP A 268 13.38 -7.13 -16.26
CA ASP A 268 13.77 -8.31 -17.04
C ASP A 268 14.84 -9.13 -16.31
N ASP A 269 15.79 -8.46 -15.64
CA ASP A 269 16.80 -9.13 -14.82
C ASP A 269 16.14 -9.87 -13.64
N ILE A 270 15.18 -9.22 -12.97
CA ILE A 270 14.44 -9.82 -11.85
C ILE A 270 13.63 -11.03 -12.34
N ILE A 271 12.95 -10.91 -13.48
CA ILE A 271 12.20 -12.02 -14.09
C ILE A 271 13.13 -13.17 -14.48
N THR A 272 14.32 -12.85 -14.99
CA THR A 272 15.32 -13.85 -15.36
C THR A 272 15.78 -14.64 -14.13
N ILE A 273 16.11 -13.96 -13.02
CA ILE A 273 16.49 -14.61 -11.76
C ILE A 273 15.36 -15.48 -11.22
N LYS A 274 14.14 -14.90 -11.18
CA LYS A 274 12.92 -15.60 -10.76
C LYS A 274 12.74 -16.91 -11.53
N ASN A 275 12.80 -16.86 -12.86
CA ASN A 275 12.60 -18.05 -13.71
C ASN A 275 13.75 -19.06 -13.58
N THR A 276 14.98 -18.59 -13.36
CA THR A 276 16.15 -19.47 -13.18
C THR A 276 16.08 -20.25 -11.88
N ILE A 277 15.61 -19.62 -10.80
CA ILE A 277 15.50 -20.24 -9.47
C ILE A 277 14.18 -21.01 -9.32
N GLY A 278 13.12 -20.61 -10.03
CA GLY A 278 11.78 -21.16 -9.88
C GLY A 278 11.00 -20.55 -8.70
N CYS A 279 11.27 -19.29 -8.35
CA CYS A 279 10.63 -18.58 -7.24
C CYS A 279 9.70 -17.44 -7.72
N THR A 280 9.28 -16.55 -6.82
CA THR A 280 8.48 -15.35 -7.12
C THR A 280 9.34 -14.09 -7.21
N ILE A 281 8.77 -13.01 -7.77
CA ILE A 281 9.44 -11.69 -7.82
C ILE A 281 9.76 -11.19 -6.41
N ASN A 282 8.85 -11.40 -5.46
CA ASN A 282 9.04 -10.97 -4.07
C ASN A 282 10.23 -11.70 -3.42
N ASP A 283 10.41 -12.99 -3.71
CA ASP A 283 11.52 -13.78 -3.16
C ASP A 283 12.87 -13.25 -3.66
N VAL A 284 12.94 -12.86 -4.94
CA VAL A 284 14.11 -12.21 -5.52
C VAL A 284 14.40 -10.88 -4.84
N LEU A 285 13.39 -10.02 -4.61
CA LEU A 285 13.56 -8.71 -3.98
C LEU A 285 13.94 -8.80 -2.50
N VAL A 286 13.31 -9.71 -1.75
CA VAL A 286 13.66 -9.97 -0.35
C VAL A 286 15.05 -10.61 -0.27
N GLY A 287 15.40 -11.50 -1.20
CA GLY A 287 16.75 -12.05 -1.34
C GLY A 287 17.80 -10.97 -1.60
N ALA A 288 17.54 -10.05 -2.53
CA ALA A 288 18.41 -8.91 -2.81
C ALA A 288 18.57 -7.99 -1.58
N THR A 289 17.49 -7.77 -0.83
CA THR A 289 17.50 -6.99 0.42
C THR A 289 18.33 -7.68 1.50
N SER A 290 18.17 -8.99 1.65
CA SER A 290 18.99 -9.85 2.53
C SER A 290 20.48 -9.79 2.15
N ALA A 291 20.80 -9.86 0.86
CA ALA A 291 22.18 -9.76 0.36
C ALA A 291 22.78 -8.38 0.67
N ALA A 292 22.02 -7.30 0.41
CA ALA A 292 22.45 -5.94 0.69
C ALA A 292 22.72 -5.72 2.20
N LEU A 293 21.81 -6.19 3.05
CA LEU A 293 21.96 -6.10 4.50
C LEU A 293 23.15 -6.92 5.01
N SER A 294 23.32 -8.15 4.52
CA SER A 294 24.47 -9.02 4.83
C SER A 294 25.80 -8.36 4.47
N ARG A 295 25.89 -7.76 3.28
CA ARG A 295 27.11 -7.04 2.83
C ARG A 295 27.36 -5.78 3.65
N TYR A 296 26.32 -5.00 3.95
CA TYR A 296 26.42 -3.80 4.79
C TYR A 296 26.94 -4.14 6.19
N LEU A 297 26.34 -5.13 6.84
CA LEU A 297 26.74 -5.56 8.18
C LEU A 297 28.14 -6.18 8.18
N SER A 298 28.47 -7.03 7.19
CA SER A 298 29.82 -7.60 7.06
C SER A 298 30.87 -6.49 6.99
N ARG A 299 30.65 -5.43 6.20
CA ARG A 299 31.56 -4.27 6.15
C ARG A 299 31.67 -3.56 7.50
N LYS A 300 30.56 -3.38 8.22
CA LYS A 300 30.56 -2.73 9.55
C LYS A 300 31.27 -3.56 10.63
N TYR A 301 31.27 -4.88 10.51
CA TYR A 301 31.95 -5.80 11.42
C TYR A 301 33.33 -6.26 10.92
N GLY A 302 33.98 -5.49 10.03
CA GLY A 302 35.36 -5.78 9.59
C GLY A 302 35.50 -7.06 8.74
N GLY A 303 34.46 -7.46 8.03
CA GLY A 303 34.43 -8.61 7.12
C GLY A 303 33.84 -9.88 7.72
N LEU A 304 33.67 -9.96 9.04
CA LEU A 304 33.08 -11.12 9.72
C LEU A 304 31.69 -10.82 10.27
N LEU A 305 30.67 -11.48 9.71
CA LEU A 305 29.33 -11.43 10.29
C LEU A 305 29.29 -12.23 11.60
N PRO A 306 28.67 -11.70 12.66
CA PRO A 306 28.38 -12.47 13.87
C PRO A 306 27.63 -13.77 13.55
N LYS A 307 27.98 -14.85 14.26
CA LYS A 307 27.25 -16.11 14.13
C LYS A 307 25.82 -15.93 14.64
N GLN A 308 24.83 -16.41 13.88
CA GLN A 308 23.41 -16.45 14.25
C GLN A 308 22.73 -15.08 14.44
N LEU A 309 22.87 -14.17 13.47
CA LEU A 309 22.05 -12.95 13.44
C LEU A 309 20.56 -13.31 13.28
N LEU A 310 19.75 -12.93 14.27
CA LEU A 310 18.30 -12.95 14.19
C LEU A 310 17.83 -11.54 13.86
N ILE A 311 17.37 -11.37 12.62
CA ILE A 311 16.75 -10.14 12.14
C ILE A 311 15.41 -10.53 11.53
N ARG A 312 14.33 -9.88 11.96
CA ARG A 312 13.00 -10.09 11.41
C ARG A 312 12.53 -8.85 10.66
N ALA A 313 12.00 -9.07 9.46
CA ALA A 313 11.36 -8.06 8.65
C ALA A 313 9.85 -8.17 8.82
N ALA A 314 9.16 -7.06 9.08
CA ALA A 314 7.72 -7.00 8.97
C ALA A 314 7.34 -6.88 7.49
N LEU A 315 6.65 -7.89 6.96
CA LEU A 315 6.12 -7.89 5.61
C LEU A 315 4.63 -7.58 5.65
N VAL A 316 4.21 -6.71 4.74
CA VAL A 316 2.81 -6.31 4.59
C VAL A 316 2.26 -7.00 3.36
N VAL A 317 1.11 -7.65 3.52
CA VAL A 317 0.41 -8.35 2.44
C VAL A 317 -1.00 -7.83 2.32
N ASN A 318 -1.52 -7.87 1.10
CA ASN A 318 -2.94 -7.63 0.88
C ASN A 318 -3.74 -8.86 1.32
N ILE A 319 -4.76 -8.66 2.16
CA ILE A 319 -5.67 -9.73 2.63
C ILE A 319 -6.99 -9.77 1.85
N LEU A 320 -7.15 -8.94 0.82
CA LEU A 320 -8.26 -9.05 -0.13
C LEU A 320 -8.25 -10.46 -0.74
N ARG A 321 -9.36 -11.19 -0.58
CA ARG A 321 -9.55 -12.48 -1.25
C ARG A 321 -9.60 -12.22 -2.76
N ILE A 322 -8.58 -12.68 -3.47
CA ILE A 322 -8.56 -12.73 -4.95
C ILE A 322 -9.32 -13.99 -5.45
N SER A 323 -9.99 -14.73 -4.54
CA SER A 323 -10.71 -15.96 -4.85
C SER A 323 -12.01 -15.69 -5.62
N GLY A 324 -11.91 -15.53 -6.94
CA GLY A 324 -13.09 -15.57 -7.84
C GLY A 324 -13.09 -14.60 -9.02
N ILE A 325 -12.10 -13.72 -9.20
CA ILE A 325 -12.21 -12.61 -10.16
C ILE A 325 -10.93 -12.47 -10.97
N ASN A 326 -11.01 -12.83 -12.25
CA ASN A 326 -9.95 -12.68 -13.26
C ASN A 326 -9.78 -11.22 -13.74
N ASN A 327 -10.13 -10.23 -12.90
CA ASN A 327 -10.01 -8.80 -13.18
C ASN A 327 -9.11 -8.22 -12.09
N CYS A 328 -7.81 -8.33 -12.32
CA CYS A 328 -6.78 -8.34 -11.29
C CYS A 328 -6.32 -6.92 -10.94
N GLU A 329 -7.25 -6.01 -10.70
CA GLU A 329 -7.05 -4.77 -9.93
C GLU A 329 -8.39 -4.09 -9.67
N GLN A 330 -9.47 -4.89 -9.53
CA GLN A 330 -10.74 -4.49 -8.94
C GLN A 330 -11.14 -3.06 -9.33
N ASP A 331 -11.58 -2.93 -10.60
CA ASP A 331 -12.21 -1.73 -11.17
C ASP A 331 -12.89 -0.94 -10.05
N LEU A 332 -12.46 0.31 -9.84
CA LEU A 332 -12.92 1.13 -8.73
C LEU A 332 -14.45 1.07 -8.59
N SER A 333 -15.17 0.98 -9.70
CA SER A 333 -16.62 0.79 -9.74
C SER A 333 -17.12 -0.49 -9.04
N TYR A 334 -16.40 -1.60 -9.17
CA TYR A 334 -16.65 -2.85 -8.46
C TYR A 334 -16.36 -2.71 -6.96
N MET A 335 -15.25 -2.07 -6.58
CA MET A 335 -14.91 -1.89 -5.16
C MET A 335 -15.93 -1.01 -4.41
N MET A 336 -16.51 -0.05 -5.12
CA MET A 336 -17.54 0.85 -4.62
C MET A 336 -18.95 0.26 -4.62
N LYS A 337 -19.17 -0.90 -5.27
CA LYS A 337 -20.49 -1.52 -5.35
C LYS A 337 -20.92 -2.16 -4.02
N GLU A 338 -22.16 -1.94 -3.63
CA GLU A 338 -22.75 -2.61 -2.46
C GLU A 338 -22.71 -4.13 -2.58
N GLY A 339 -22.36 -4.79 -1.48
CA GLY A 339 -22.22 -6.25 -1.42
C GLY A 339 -20.99 -6.80 -2.12
N SER A 340 -20.06 -5.97 -2.61
CA SER A 340 -18.78 -6.43 -3.15
C SER A 340 -17.95 -7.12 -2.07
N GLU A 341 -17.28 -8.21 -2.43
CA GLU A 341 -16.35 -8.90 -1.54
C GLU A 341 -15.04 -8.12 -1.38
N ALA A 342 -14.72 -7.28 -2.36
CA ALA A 342 -13.52 -6.46 -2.40
C ALA A 342 -13.86 -4.98 -2.19
N LYS A 343 -13.97 -4.55 -0.93
CA LYS A 343 -14.33 -3.18 -0.58
C LYS A 343 -13.12 -2.25 -0.53
N TRP A 344 -13.31 -1.00 -0.94
CA TRP A 344 -12.35 0.10 -0.76
C TRP A 344 -11.90 0.24 0.70
N GLY A 345 -10.61 0.51 0.91
CA GLY A 345 -10.05 0.90 2.20
C GLY A 345 -8.90 0.02 2.65
N ASN A 346 -8.53 0.12 3.92
CA ASN A 346 -7.38 -0.61 4.47
C ASN A 346 -7.66 -2.12 4.63
N ARG A 347 -7.06 -2.95 3.78
CA ARG A 347 -7.13 -4.41 3.78
C ARG A 347 -5.72 -5.03 3.76
N ILE A 348 -4.96 -4.72 4.80
CA ILE A 348 -3.59 -5.19 4.96
C ILE A 348 -3.47 -6.21 6.10
N GLY A 349 -2.62 -7.21 5.89
CA GLY A 349 -2.14 -8.15 6.88
C GLY A 349 -0.64 -7.98 7.09
N HIS A 350 -0.15 -8.40 8.25
CA HIS A 350 1.27 -8.32 8.61
C HIS A 350 1.75 -9.69 9.05
N PHE A 351 2.96 -10.05 8.65
CA PHE A 351 3.67 -11.20 9.22
C PHE A 351 5.16 -10.87 9.37
N LEU A 352 5.82 -11.58 10.27
CA LEU A 352 7.25 -11.41 10.52
C LEU A 352 8.02 -12.49 9.77
N LEU A 353 8.83 -12.07 8.81
CA LEU A 353 9.76 -12.96 8.13
C LEU A 353 11.12 -12.91 8.82
N ARG A 354 11.69 -14.06 9.18
CA ARG A 354 13.08 -14.15 9.60
C ARG A 354 13.99 -13.94 8.39
N LEU A 355 14.61 -12.78 8.28
CA LEU A 355 15.45 -12.44 7.15
C LEU A 355 16.79 -13.21 7.26
N PRO A 356 17.17 -14.00 6.25
CA PRO A 356 18.44 -14.73 6.29
C PRO A 356 19.58 -13.72 6.13
N VAL A 357 20.35 -13.47 7.20
CA VAL A 357 21.53 -12.60 7.14
C VAL A 357 22.78 -13.44 7.29
N LEU A 358 23.29 -13.89 6.15
CA LEU A 358 24.46 -14.76 6.05
C LEU A 358 25.32 -14.39 4.84
N LYS A 359 26.57 -14.82 4.84
CA LYS A 359 27.46 -14.67 3.68
C LYS A 359 27.25 -15.87 2.77
N CYS A 360 26.70 -15.64 1.58
CA CYS A 360 26.62 -16.66 0.52
C CYS A 360 27.80 -16.51 -0.43
N GLU A 361 28.31 -17.64 -0.95
CA GLU A 361 29.31 -17.63 -2.02
C GLU A 361 28.65 -17.38 -3.38
N ASP A 362 27.54 -18.08 -3.66
CA ASP A 362 26.68 -17.82 -4.82
C ASP A 362 25.66 -16.71 -4.46
N PRO A 363 25.62 -15.58 -5.20
CA PRO A 363 24.60 -14.55 -5.00
C PRO A 363 23.17 -15.05 -5.16
N LEU A 364 22.92 -16.09 -5.95
CA LEU A 364 21.59 -16.66 -6.15
C LEU A 364 21.08 -17.40 -4.90
N ASP A 365 21.97 -17.83 -4.00
CA ASP A 365 21.57 -18.48 -2.76
C ASP A 365 20.77 -17.55 -1.83
N TYR A 366 20.95 -16.23 -1.95
CA TYR A 366 20.11 -15.30 -1.20
C TYR A 366 18.63 -15.43 -1.57
N ALA A 367 18.32 -15.54 -2.86
CA ALA A 367 16.95 -15.74 -3.32
C ALA A 367 16.46 -17.18 -3.04
N ARG A 368 17.32 -18.20 -3.16
CA ARG A 368 16.96 -19.59 -2.79
C ARG A 368 16.61 -19.73 -1.31
N ASN A 369 17.42 -19.14 -0.43
CA ASN A 369 17.22 -19.20 1.01
C ASN A 369 15.92 -18.51 1.43
N VAL A 370 15.57 -17.40 0.78
CA VAL A 370 14.28 -16.72 1.00
C VAL A 370 13.12 -17.57 0.48
N ALA A 371 13.22 -18.07 -0.75
CA ALA A 371 12.17 -18.90 -1.35
C ALA A 371 11.88 -20.20 -0.55
N ALA A 372 12.83 -20.67 0.26
CA ALA A 372 12.64 -21.83 1.12
C ALA A 372 11.85 -21.53 2.42
N ILE A 373 11.71 -20.25 2.80
CA ILE A 373 11.06 -19.81 4.04
C ILE A 373 9.81 -18.94 3.83
N THR A 374 9.49 -18.64 2.57
CA THR A 374 8.29 -17.94 2.11
C THR A 374 7.40 -18.92 1.37
#